data_AF-A0AAV8XBI6-F1
#
_entry.id   AF-A0AAV8XBI6-F1
#
_cell.length_a   1.000
_cell.length_b   1.000
_cell.length_c   1.000
_cell.angle_alpha   90.00
_cell.angle_beta   90.00
_cell.angle_gamma   90.00
#
_symmetry.space_group_name_H-M   'P 1'
#
loop_
_entity.id
_entity.type
_entity.pdbx_description
1 polymer ?
#
loop_
_entity_poly.entity_id
_entity_poly.type
_entity_poly.pdbx_seq_one_letter_code
_entity_poly.pdbx_strand_id
1 'polypeptide(L)'
;HCPYVTKQKGDLSKHVLIHQKSLKVKTYDCSFCSYKAKRKSRLISHMLVHKDASEVTTYDCSFCSYKAKRKDCLTRHILIHKNASEMQALKSITYNCSFCSYQTKTGKGNLTTHMLIHKDASK
;
A
#
# COMPACT_ATOMS: atom_id res chain seq x y z
N HIS A 1 -12.79 -32.04 10.50
CA HIS A 1 -13.07 -32.09 11.94
C HIS A 1 -11.96 -31.31 12.67
N CYS A 2 -12.28 -30.42 13.61
CA CYS A 2 -11.30 -29.54 14.27
C CYS A 2 -11.41 -29.66 15.80
N PRO A 3 -10.30 -29.87 16.54
CA PRO A 3 -10.31 -30.10 18.00
C PRO A 3 -10.41 -28.82 18.85
N TYR A 4 -10.74 -27.67 18.25
CA TYR A 4 -10.84 -26.41 18.99
C TYR A 4 -12.08 -26.40 19.90
N VAL A 5 -11.85 -26.09 21.18
CA VAL A 5 -12.89 -25.96 22.19
C VAL A 5 -12.71 -24.67 22.97
N THR A 6 -13.81 -24.00 23.26
CA THR A 6 -13.82 -22.78 24.08
C THR A 6 -15.12 -22.71 24.90
N LYS A 7 -15.05 -22.09 26.07
CA LYS A 7 -16.21 -21.86 26.96
C LYS A 7 -17.00 -20.61 26.57
N GLN A 8 -16.45 -19.75 25.71
CA GLN A 8 -17.10 -18.50 25.31
C GLN A 8 -17.74 -18.62 23.93
N LYS A 9 -19.07 -18.43 23.86
CA LYS A 9 -19.85 -18.49 22.62
C LYS A 9 -19.36 -17.51 21.54
N GLY A 10 -18.90 -16.33 21.95
CA GLY A 10 -18.33 -15.33 21.04
C GLY A 10 -17.06 -15.81 20.34
N ASP A 11 -16.21 -16.55 21.04
CA ASP A 11 -14.95 -17.07 20.48
C ASP A 11 -15.18 -18.31 19.61
N LEU A 12 -16.16 -19.15 19.95
CA LEU A 12 -16.58 -20.23 19.07
C LEU A 12 -17.14 -19.69 17.75
N SER A 13 -17.92 -18.61 17.80
CA SER A 13 -18.47 -17.95 16.60
C SER A 13 -17.35 -17.41 15.70
N LYS A 14 -16.32 -16.76 16.29
CA LYS A 14 -15.12 -16.31 15.57
C LYS A 14 -14.30 -17.47 15.00
N HIS A 15 -14.22 -18.58 15.71
CA HIS A 15 -13.49 -19.77 15.27
C HIS A 15 -14.15 -20.45 14.06
N VAL A 16 -15.48 -20.59 14.06
CA VAL A 16 -16.23 -21.19 12.94
C VAL A 16 -16.06 -20.38 11.63
N LEU A 17 -15.90 -19.05 11.72
CA LEU A 17 -15.55 -18.19 10.58
C LEU A 17 -14.23 -18.57 9.90
N ILE A 18 -13.32 -19.25 10.62
CA ILE A 18 -12.04 -19.73 10.08
C ILE A 18 -12.25 -21.00 9.24
N HIS A 19 -13.23 -21.83 9.59
CA HIS A 19 -13.65 -22.96 8.77
C HIS A 19 -14.47 -22.52 7.55
N GLN A 20 -15.24 -21.44 7.68
CA GLN A 20 -15.89 -20.78 6.52
C GLN A 20 -14.90 -20.00 5.65
N LYS A 21 -13.65 -19.78 6.10
CA LYS A 21 -12.57 -19.09 5.37
C LYS A 21 -11.99 -19.87 4.18
N SER A 22 -12.72 -20.85 3.65
CA SER A 22 -12.74 -21.08 2.20
C SER A 22 -13.51 -19.97 1.44
N LEU A 23 -13.83 -18.86 2.12
CA LEU A 23 -14.24 -17.58 1.56
C LEU A 23 -13.51 -17.36 0.23
N LYS A 24 -14.23 -17.56 -0.88
CA LYS A 24 -13.90 -16.98 -2.18
C LYS A 24 -13.56 -15.53 -1.87
N VAL A 25 -12.27 -15.20 -1.81
CA VAL A 25 -11.83 -13.82 -1.67
C VAL A 25 -12.44 -13.14 -2.87
N LYS A 26 -13.41 -12.26 -2.67
CA LYS A 26 -14.08 -11.56 -3.77
C LYS A 26 -12.99 -10.87 -4.57
N THR A 27 -12.64 -11.43 -5.71
CA THR A 27 -11.65 -10.88 -6.61
C THR A 27 -12.34 -9.94 -7.58
N TYR A 28 -11.56 -9.01 -8.08
CA TYR A 28 -11.90 -8.15 -9.19
C TYR A 28 -11.19 -8.73 -10.40
N ASP A 29 -11.97 -9.32 -11.30
CA ASP A 29 -11.46 -10.04 -12.46
C ASP A 29 -11.31 -9.07 -13.64
N CYS A 30 -10.23 -9.22 -14.41
CA CYS A 30 -10.03 -8.46 -15.63
C CYS A 30 -10.94 -8.99 -16.75
N SER A 31 -11.56 -8.09 -17.50
CA SER A 31 -12.42 -8.46 -18.64
C SER A 31 -11.65 -8.85 -19.89
N PHE A 32 -10.34 -8.58 -19.96
CA PHE A 32 -9.50 -8.80 -21.14
C PHE A 32 -8.50 -9.95 -20.99
N CYS A 33 -8.26 -10.44 -19.76
CA CYS A 33 -7.33 -11.54 -19.52
C CYS A 33 -7.66 -12.28 -18.21
N SER A 34 -6.90 -13.33 -17.89
CA SER A 34 -7.10 -14.15 -16.69
C SER A 34 -6.65 -13.50 -15.37
N TYR A 35 -6.22 -12.24 -15.39
CA TYR A 35 -5.74 -11.54 -14.19
C TYR A 35 -6.87 -11.29 -13.18
N LYS A 36 -6.56 -11.51 -11.90
CA LYS A 36 -7.47 -11.28 -10.77
C LYS A 36 -6.81 -10.46 -9.68
N ALA A 37 -7.52 -9.45 -9.17
CA ALA A 37 -7.03 -8.58 -8.10
C ALA A 37 -7.85 -8.73 -6.81
N LYS A 38 -7.17 -8.72 -5.66
CA LYS A 38 -7.84 -8.71 -4.34
C LYS A 38 -8.45 -7.34 -3.99
N ARG A 39 -8.12 -6.27 -4.73
CA ARG A 39 -8.59 -4.90 -4.49
C ARG A 39 -8.95 -4.24 -5.82
N LYS A 40 -10.04 -3.46 -5.85
CA LYS A 40 -10.49 -2.74 -7.04
C LYS A 40 -9.40 -1.83 -7.61
N SER A 41 -8.67 -1.11 -6.75
CA SER A 41 -7.56 -0.23 -7.16
C SER A 41 -6.45 -0.97 -7.91
N ARG A 42 -6.16 -2.22 -7.52
CA ARG A 42 -5.18 -3.06 -8.21
C ARG A 42 -5.67 -3.50 -9.59
N LEU A 43 -6.97 -3.80 -9.74
CA LEU A 43 -7.55 -4.07 -11.04
C LEU A 43 -7.48 -2.82 -11.94
N ILE A 44 -7.88 -1.65 -11.44
CA ILE A 44 -7.82 -0.38 -12.19
C ILE A 44 -6.39 -0.10 -12.69
N SER A 45 -5.38 -0.25 -11.82
CA SER A 45 -3.97 -0.09 -12.24
C SER A 45 -3.53 -1.15 -13.26
N HIS A 46 -4.05 -2.37 -13.16
CA HIS A 46 -3.77 -3.43 -14.14
C HIS A 46 -4.36 -3.12 -15.51
N MET A 47 -5.54 -2.49 -15.60
CA MET A 47 -6.17 -2.12 -16.88
C MET A 47 -5.28 -1.25 -17.77
N LEU A 48 -4.29 -0.55 -17.19
CA LEU A 48 -3.30 0.24 -17.93
C LEU A 48 -2.39 -0.62 -18.85
N VAL A 49 -2.29 -1.93 -18.60
CA VAL A 49 -1.56 -2.87 -19.46
C VAL A 49 -2.30 -3.11 -20.77
N HIS A 50 -3.62 -3.07 -20.76
CA HIS A 50 -4.45 -3.29 -21.94
C HIS A 50 -4.65 -2.02 -22.79
N LYS A 51 -4.23 -0.86 -22.28
CA LYS A 51 -4.24 0.39 -23.03
C LYS A 51 -2.95 0.59 -23.80
N ASP A 52 -3.07 1.19 -24.98
CA ASP A 52 -1.92 1.64 -25.75
C ASP A 52 -1.12 2.69 -24.97
N ALA A 53 0.20 2.73 -25.17
CA ALA A 53 1.05 3.68 -24.47
C ALA A 53 0.75 5.15 -24.83
N SER A 54 0.21 5.41 -26.03
CA SER A 54 -0.21 6.74 -26.48
C SER A 54 -1.49 7.24 -25.80
N GLU A 55 -2.37 6.32 -25.39
CA GLU A 55 -3.66 6.64 -24.74
C GLU A 55 -3.56 6.76 -23.22
N VAL A 56 -2.39 6.48 -22.65
CA VAL A 56 -2.15 6.52 -21.21
C VAL A 56 -1.29 7.71 -20.88
N THR A 57 -1.82 8.63 -20.06
CA THR A 57 -0.98 9.66 -19.42
C THR A 57 0.12 8.96 -18.64
N THR A 58 1.37 9.17 -19.06
CA THR A 58 2.54 8.60 -18.42
C THR A 58 3.17 9.59 -17.45
N TYR A 59 4.01 9.06 -16.58
CA TYR A 59 4.88 9.83 -15.72
C TYR A 59 6.30 9.78 -16.31
N ASP A 60 6.77 10.91 -16.80
CA ASP A 60 8.09 11.06 -17.41
C ASP A 60 9.19 11.14 -16.35
N CYS A 61 10.32 10.48 -16.63
CA CYS A 61 11.53 10.67 -15.86
C CYS A 61 12.21 11.98 -16.24
N SER A 62 12.60 12.77 -15.24
CA SER A 62 13.33 14.03 -15.47
C SER A 62 14.80 13.82 -15.83
N PHE A 63 15.33 12.60 -15.69
CA PHE A 63 16.75 12.27 -15.89
C PHE A 63 17.03 11.50 -17.19
N CYS A 64 16.02 10.88 -17.79
CA CYS A 64 16.16 10.13 -19.04
C CYS A 64 14.82 9.99 -19.77
N SER A 65 14.82 9.34 -20.94
CA SER A 65 13.62 9.13 -21.77
C SER A 65 12.62 8.09 -21.23
N TYR A 66 12.84 7.55 -20.02
CA TYR A 66 11.95 6.56 -19.43
C TYR A 66 10.60 7.15 -19.06
N LYS A 67 9.53 6.43 -19.41
CA LYS A 67 8.13 6.77 -19.09
C LYS A 67 7.48 5.63 -18.33
N ALA A 68 6.78 5.94 -17.25
CA ALA A 68 6.04 4.96 -16.46
C ALA A 68 4.52 5.17 -16.57
N LYS A 69 3.76 4.09 -16.73
CA LYS A 69 2.28 4.15 -16.64
C LYS A 69 1.76 4.39 -15.22
N ARG A 70 2.63 4.31 -14.20
CA ARG A 70 2.28 4.43 -12.77
C ARG A 70 3.34 5.20 -12.01
N LYS A 71 2.90 6.06 -11.08
CA LYS A 71 3.78 6.90 -10.26
C LYS A 71 4.79 6.08 -9.43
N ASP A 72 4.37 4.98 -8.82
CA ASP A 72 5.27 4.15 -8.01
C ASP A 72 6.37 3.47 -8.83
N CYS A 73 6.07 3.12 -10.10
CA CYS A 73 7.08 2.64 -11.02
C CYS A 73 8.12 3.73 -11.35
N LEU A 74 7.69 4.98 -11.58
CA LEU A 74 8.60 6.09 -11.77
C LEU A 74 9.43 6.38 -10.52
N THR A 75 8.82 6.39 -9.33
CA THR A 75 9.56 6.60 -8.07
C THR A 75 10.66 5.56 -7.88
N ARG A 76 10.35 4.28 -8.16
CA ARG A 76 11.37 3.22 -8.12
C ARG A 76 12.42 3.39 -9.22
N HIS A 77 12.03 3.80 -10.41
CA HIS A 77 12.97 4.05 -11.51
C HIS A 77 13.95 5.18 -11.14
N ILE A 78 13.48 6.29 -10.57
CA ILE A 78 14.34 7.42 -10.18
C ILE A 78 15.45 6.99 -9.20
N LEU A 79 15.26 5.91 -8.44
CA LEU A 79 16.30 5.38 -7.56
C LEU A 79 17.56 4.92 -8.31
N ILE A 80 17.47 4.56 -9.59
CA ILE A 80 18.65 4.17 -10.37
C ILE A 80 19.52 5.37 -10.75
N HIS A 81 18.93 6.57 -10.79
CA HIS A 81 19.61 7.82 -11.11
C HIS A 81 20.23 8.49 -9.88
N LYS A 82 19.88 8.01 -8.68
CA LYS A 82 20.38 8.55 -7.41
C LYS A 82 21.50 7.68 -6.86
N ASN A 83 22.64 8.28 -6.56
CA ASN A 83 23.77 7.59 -5.91
C ASN A 83 23.36 7.08 -4.52
N ALA A 84 24.08 6.09 -3.98
CA ALA A 84 23.77 5.45 -2.70
C ALA A 84 23.62 6.43 -1.52
N SER A 85 24.29 7.58 -1.58
CA SER A 85 24.22 8.67 -0.60
C SER A 85 22.89 9.44 -0.64
N GLU A 86 22.27 9.59 -1.81
CA GLU A 86 20.97 10.25 -1.99
C GLU A 86 19.78 9.31 -1.78
N MET A 87 20.02 7.99 -1.80
CA MET A 87 19.03 6.99 -1.43
C MET A 87 18.55 7.16 0.01
N GLN A 88 19.33 7.74 0.91
CA GLN A 88 18.91 7.92 2.30
C GLN A 88 17.75 8.93 2.41
N ALA A 89 17.67 9.93 1.53
CA ALA A 89 16.55 10.88 1.49
C ALA A 89 15.26 10.32 0.88
N LEU A 90 15.33 9.25 0.07
CA LEU A 90 14.14 8.58 -0.48
C LEU A 90 13.75 7.31 0.30
N LYS A 91 14.70 6.68 1.01
CA LYS A 91 14.54 5.49 1.84
C LYS A 91 14.19 5.83 3.29
N SER A 92 14.47 7.06 3.76
CA SER A 92 14.05 7.58 5.08
C SER A 92 12.71 8.33 5.05
N ILE A 93 11.67 7.67 4.56
CA ILE A 93 10.28 8.07 4.85
C ILE A 93 9.88 7.66 6.29
N THR A 94 10.84 7.53 7.21
CA THR A 94 10.56 7.60 8.65
C THR A 94 10.21 9.05 8.98
N TYR A 95 8.91 9.30 9.13
CA TYR A 95 8.41 10.54 9.67
C TYR A 95 8.57 10.49 11.19
N ASN A 96 9.50 11.28 11.70
CA ASN A 96 9.78 11.36 13.12
C ASN A 96 8.93 12.47 13.75
N CYS A 97 8.45 12.24 14.96
CA CYS A 97 7.90 13.29 15.79
C CYS A 97 9.01 14.19 16.30
N SER A 98 8.78 15.50 16.25
CA SER A 98 9.73 16.48 16.79
C SER A 98 9.66 16.62 18.32
N PHE A 99 8.63 16.08 18.97
CA PHE A 99 8.37 16.22 20.40
C PHE A 99 8.59 14.93 21.20
N CYS A 100 8.74 13.78 20.54
CA CYS A 100 8.99 12.50 21.22
C CYS A 100 9.68 11.49 20.29
N SER A 101 10.01 10.32 20.81
CA SER A 101 10.69 9.24 20.09
C SER A 101 9.83 8.49 19.05
N TYR A 102 8.59 8.93 18.83
CA TYR A 102 7.70 8.31 17.85
C TYR A 102 8.20 8.51 16.41
N GLN A 103 8.17 7.45 15.61
CA GLN A 103 8.52 7.47 14.20
C GLN A 103 7.63 6.53 13.40
N THR A 104 7.30 6.89 12.15
CA THR A 104 6.45 6.07 11.28
C THR A 104 6.97 5.97 9.86
N LYS A 105 6.97 4.75 9.32
CA LYS A 105 7.43 4.43 7.94
C LYS A 105 6.30 4.46 6.90
N THR A 106 5.05 4.63 7.35
CA THR A 106 3.84 4.38 6.54
C THR A 106 3.19 5.62 5.94
N GLY A 107 3.65 6.84 6.25
CA GLY A 107 3.15 8.07 5.62
C GLY A 107 3.05 9.29 6.54
N LYS A 108 3.13 10.49 5.95
CA LYS A 108 3.06 11.78 6.67
C LYS A 108 1.77 11.94 7.50
N GLY A 109 0.65 11.36 7.03
CA GLY A 109 -0.65 11.44 7.73
C GLY A 109 -0.67 10.74 9.09
N ASN A 110 0.10 9.65 9.26
CA ASN A 110 0.24 8.98 10.55
C ASN A 110 1.01 9.85 11.54
N LEU A 111 2.05 10.55 11.05
CA LEU A 111 2.73 11.56 11.86
C LEU A 111 1.78 12.70 12.20
N THR A 112 1.05 13.28 11.23
CA THR A 112 0.09 14.37 11.47
C THR A 112 -0.95 14.01 12.53
N THR A 113 -1.48 12.79 12.51
CA THR A 113 -2.43 12.30 13.53
C THR A 113 -1.74 12.19 14.89
N HIS A 114 -0.53 11.62 14.93
CA HIS A 114 0.26 11.56 16.15
C HIS A 114 0.55 12.96 16.73
N MET A 115 0.78 13.98 15.90
CA MET A 115 1.02 15.35 16.37
C MET A 115 -0.17 15.98 17.13
N LEU A 116 -1.38 15.43 17.01
CA LEU A 116 -2.54 15.93 17.75
C LEU A 116 -2.42 15.65 19.27
N ILE A 117 -1.77 14.56 19.67
CA ILE A 117 -1.60 14.23 21.10
C ILE A 117 -0.74 15.26 21.83
N HIS A 118 0.20 15.90 21.13
CA HIS A 118 1.03 16.98 21.66
C HIS A 118 0.28 18.31 21.73
N LYS A 119 -0.76 18.48 20.91
CA LYS A 119 -1.63 19.67 20.94
C LYS A 119 -2.66 19.61 22.07
N ASP A 120 -3.18 18.42 22.38
CA ASP A 120 -4.09 18.22 23.52
C ASP A 120 -3.37 18.22 24.87
N ALA A 121 -2.06 17.92 24.91
CA ALA A 121 -1.23 17.99 26.13
C ALA A 121 -0.77 19.42 26.49
N SER A 122 -1.21 20.44 25.77
CA SER A 122 -0.86 21.86 26.01
C SER A 122 -1.86 22.59 26.92
N LYS A 123 -2.61 21.86 27.76
CA LYS A 123 -3.60 22.43 28.69
C LYS A 123 -3.22 22.21 30.14
#